data_AF-A0A7C3LST5-F1
#
_entry.id   AF-A0A7C3LST5-F1
#
_cell.length_a   1.000
_cell.length_b   1.000
_cell.length_c   1.000
_cell.angle_alpha   90.00
_cell.angle_beta   90.00
_cell.angle_gamma   90.00
#
_symmetry.space_group_name_H-M   'P 1'
#
loop_
_entity.id
_entity.type
_entity.pdbx_description
1 polymer ?
#
loop_
_entity_poly.entity_id
_entity_poly.type
_entity_poly.pdbx_seq_one_letter_code
_entity_poly.pdbx_strand_id
1 'polypeptide(L)'
;MRWRRTNKKLLLTFILLGLVSLFADMTYEGARGVSGAYLKILEGTALVAGAVTIGEFLGYLTRFFSGYVADRLRSSRVLWGLTVAGYLINLLAVPALALAGRWEIALALFIVERLGK
;
A
#
# COMPACT_ATOMS: atom_id res chain seq x y z
N MET A 1 -37.13 -13.34 4.40
CA MET A 1 -35.99 -13.16 5.32
C MET A 1 -35.21 -14.48 5.40
N ARG A 2 -34.18 -14.67 4.56
CA ARG A 2 -33.50 -15.96 4.36
C ARG A 2 -31.99 -15.84 4.63
N TRP A 3 -31.64 -15.45 5.85
CA TRP A 3 -30.26 -15.36 6.34
C TRP A 3 -29.97 -16.54 7.26
N ARG A 4 -29.60 -17.70 6.72
CA ARG A 4 -29.00 -18.78 7.53
C ARG A 4 -28.39 -19.85 6.66
N ARG A 5 -27.15 -19.59 6.23
CA ARG A 5 -26.10 -20.58 5.95
C ARG A 5 -24.82 -19.80 5.61
N THR A 6 -24.16 -19.28 6.64
CA THR A 6 -22.81 -18.73 6.47
C THR A 6 -21.89 -19.91 6.18
N ASN A 7 -21.47 -20.00 4.92
CA ASN A 7 -20.53 -21.02 4.44
C ASN A 7 -19.17 -20.82 5.10
N LYS A 8 -18.55 -21.88 5.64
CA LYS A 8 -17.17 -21.84 6.18
C LYS A 8 -16.17 -21.12 5.25
N LYS A 9 -16.40 -21.22 3.93
CA LYS A 9 -15.63 -20.53 2.89
C LYS A 9 -15.64 -19.00 3.02
N LEU A 10 -16.78 -18.38 3.33
CA LEU A 10 -16.86 -16.92 3.49
C LEU A 10 -16.08 -16.44 4.72
N LEU A 11 -16.21 -17.16 5.84
CA LEU A 11 -15.45 -16.88 7.05
C LEU A 11 -13.94 -17.01 6.79
N LEU A 12 -13.54 -18.08 6.09
CA LEU A 12 -12.15 -18.28 5.70
C LEU A 12 -11.62 -17.15 4.81
N THR A 13 -12.37 -16.75 3.77
CA THR A 13 -11.98 -15.63 2.90
C THR A 13 -11.82 -14.33 3.69
N PHE A 14 -12.76 -14.04 4.61
CA PHE A 14 -12.67 -12.84 5.46
C PHE A 14 -11.43 -12.86 6.34
N ILE A 15 -11.13 -13.99 7.00
CA ILE A 15 -9.94 -14.14 7.84
C ILE A 15 -8.66 -13.97 7.01
N LEU A 16 -8.60 -14.62 5.84
CA LEU A 16 -7.41 -14.54 4.97
C LEU A 16 -7.16 -13.11 4.47
N LEU A 17 -8.20 -12.40 4.01
CA LEU A 17 -8.07 -11.00 3.60
C LEU A 17 -7.69 -10.10 4.78
N GLY A 18 -8.24 -10.36 5.98
CA GLY A 18 -7.86 -9.66 7.20
C GLY A 18 -6.40 -9.85 7.56
N LEU A 19 -5.87 -11.08 7.46
CA LEU A 19 -4.45 -11.35 7.68
C LEU A 19 -3.56 -10.66 6.64
N VAL A 20 -3.94 -10.69 5.36
CA VAL A 20 -3.20 -9.97 4.30
C VAL A 20 -3.15 -8.47 4.60
N SER A 21 -4.28 -7.86 4.98
CA SER A 21 -4.33 -6.44 5.36
C SER A 21 -3.48 -6.16 6.59
N LEU A 22 -3.57 -7.00 7.63
CA LEU A 22 -2.80 -6.83 8.85
C LEU A 22 -1.29 -6.86 8.58
N PHE A 23 -0.81 -7.84 7.84
CA PHE A 23 0.62 -7.94 7.53
C PHE A 23 1.09 -6.82 6.62
N ALA A 24 0.29 -6.40 5.63
CA ALA A 24 0.60 -5.23 4.83
C ALA A 24 0.75 -3.97 5.71
N ASP A 25 -0.21 -3.69 6.59
CA ASP A 25 -0.15 -2.55 7.50
C ASP A 25 1.06 -2.62 8.45
N MET A 26 1.35 -3.80 9.01
CA MET A 26 2.53 -3.99 9.87
C MET A 26 3.84 -3.65 9.14
N THR A 27 4.01 -4.13 7.89
CA THR A 27 5.24 -3.86 7.12
C THR A 27 5.37 -2.40 6.73
N TYR A 28 4.29 -1.81 6.25
CA TYR A 28 4.29 -0.44 5.76
C TYR A 28 4.42 0.57 6.92
N GLU A 29 3.65 0.44 8.01
CA GLU A 29 3.77 1.34 9.17
C GLU A 29 5.13 1.16 9.87
N GLY A 30 5.67 -0.07 9.86
CA GLY A 30 7.04 -0.33 10.30
C GLY A 30 8.08 0.45 9.48
N ALA A 31 8.00 0.39 8.15
CA ALA A 31 8.89 1.13 7.25
C ALA A 31 8.76 2.66 7.44
N ARG A 32 7.54 3.16 7.64
CA ARG A 32 7.24 4.57 7.91
C ARG A 32 7.92 5.08 9.17
N GLY A 33 7.80 4.33 10.26
CA GLY A 33 8.35 4.70 11.57
C GLY A 33 9.87 4.93 11.52
N VAL A 34 10.57 4.31 10.56
CA VAL A 34 12.02 4.42 10.41
C VAL A 34 12.47 5.17 9.16
N SER A 35 11.54 5.66 8.32
CA SER A 35 11.82 6.25 7.01
C SER A 35 12.85 7.40 7.04
N GLY A 36 12.71 8.34 7.98
CA GLY A 36 13.65 9.45 8.15
C GLY A 36 15.05 9.00 8.59
N ALA A 37 15.12 8.05 9.53
CA ALA A 37 16.41 7.49 9.96
C ALA A 37 17.08 6.70 8.84
N TYR A 38 16.31 5.93 8.06
CA TYR A 38 16.79 5.17 6.92
C TYR A 38 17.34 6.08 5.82
N LEU A 39 16.60 7.14 5.45
CA LEU A 39 17.07 8.11 4.45
C LEU A 39 18.32 8.86 4.91
N LYS A 40 18.45 9.14 6.22
CA LYS A 40 19.67 9.73 6.79
C LYS A 40 20.88 8.80 6.65
N ILE A 41 20.72 7.49 6.82
CA ILE A 41 21.79 6.50 6.60
C ILE A 41 22.23 6.50 5.13
N LEU A 42 21.30 6.72 4.21
CA LEU A 42 21.57 6.87 2.78
C LEU A 42 22.05 8.28 2.37
N GLU A 43 22.51 9.08 3.35
CA GLU A 43 23.01 10.45 3.16
C GLU A 43 21.95 11.45 2.64
N GLY A 44 20.67 11.12 2.76
CA GLY A 44 19.56 12.02 2.46
C GLY A 44 19.44 13.16 3.46
N THR A 45 19.10 14.35 2.97
CA THR A 45 18.88 15.54 3.80
C THR A 45 17.53 15.49 4.53
N ALA A 46 17.34 16.36 5.53
CA ALA A 46 16.03 16.50 6.19
C ALA A 46 14.91 16.91 5.21
N LEU A 47 15.24 17.67 4.17
CA LEU A 47 14.31 18.02 3.10
C LEU A 47 13.84 16.78 2.33
N VAL A 48 14.76 15.87 2.00
CA VAL A 48 14.44 14.59 1.35
C VAL A 48 13.56 13.71 2.25
N ALA A 49 13.86 13.65 3.54
CA ALA A 49 13.03 12.91 4.49
C ALA A 49 11.60 13.48 4.58
N GLY A 50 11.45 14.82 4.55
CA GLY A 50 10.15 15.48 4.49
C GLY A 50 9.39 15.21 3.19
N ALA A 51 10.10 15.07 2.06
CA ALA A 51 9.50 14.82 0.75
C ALA A 51 8.72 13.49 0.67
N VAL A 52 8.97 12.54 1.58
CA VAL A 52 8.18 11.29 1.70
C VAL A 52 6.67 11.58 1.87
N THR A 53 6.31 12.71 2.49
CA THR A 53 4.92 13.13 2.71
C THR A 53 4.16 13.44 1.41
N ILE A 54 4.86 13.79 0.32
CA ILE A 54 4.25 13.97 -1.01
C ILE A 54 3.56 12.69 -1.45
N GLY A 55 4.12 11.55 -1.06
CA GLY A 55 3.52 10.25 -1.28
C GLY A 55 2.11 10.12 -0.69
N GLU A 56 1.82 10.75 0.46
CA GLU A 56 0.48 10.69 1.08
C GLU A 56 -0.58 11.35 0.20
N PHE A 57 -0.25 12.52 -0.33
CA PHE A 57 -1.11 13.22 -1.28
C PHE A 57 -1.38 12.36 -2.52
N LEU A 58 -0.34 11.73 -3.08
CA LEU A 58 -0.49 10.84 -4.22
C LEU A 58 -1.32 9.58 -3.89
N GLY A 59 -1.18 9.04 -2.69
CA GLY A 59 -2.03 7.95 -2.20
C GLY A 59 -3.50 8.36 -2.14
N TYR A 60 -3.82 9.55 -1.64
CA TYR A 60 -5.19 10.06 -1.64
C TYR A 60 -5.77 10.23 -3.04
N LEU A 61 -4.98 10.76 -3.98
CA LEU A 61 -5.39 10.85 -5.38
C LEU A 61 -5.65 9.46 -5.97
N THR A 62 -4.76 8.50 -5.72
CA THR A 62 -4.89 7.14 -6.24
C THR A 62 -6.13 6.45 -5.70
N ARG A 63 -6.42 6.61 -4.40
CA ARG A 63 -7.64 6.11 -3.76
C ARG A 63 -8.90 6.75 -4.35
N PHE A 64 -8.88 8.05 -4.62
CA PHE A 64 -10.00 8.73 -5.27
C PHE A 64 -10.25 8.21 -6.69
N PHE A 65 -9.22 8.16 -7.53
CA PHE A 65 -9.37 7.72 -8.92
C PHE A 65 -9.72 6.24 -9.04
N SER A 66 -9.09 5.37 -8.24
CA SER A 66 -9.41 3.94 -8.23
C SER A 66 -10.84 3.68 -7.75
N GLY A 67 -11.29 4.40 -6.71
CA GLY A 67 -12.67 4.36 -6.23
C GLY A 67 -13.66 4.84 -7.29
N TYR A 68 -13.38 5.97 -7.94
CA TYR A 68 -14.21 6.49 -9.03
C TYR A 68 -14.33 5.51 -10.20
N VAL A 69 -13.21 4.91 -10.63
CA VAL A 69 -13.19 3.92 -11.70
C VAL A 69 -13.99 2.66 -11.32
N ALA A 70 -13.80 2.15 -10.11
CA ALA A 70 -14.53 0.98 -9.62
C ALA A 70 -16.04 1.24 -9.55
N ASP A 71 -16.45 2.41 -9.06
CA ASP A 71 -17.86 2.80 -8.98
C ASP A 71 -18.48 3.03 -10.37
N ARG A 72 -17.79 3.73 -11.26
CA ARG A 72 -18.31 4.05 -12.60
C ARG A 72 -18.46 2.82 -13.48
N LEU A 73 -17.55 1.85 -13.36
CA LEU A 73 -17.59 0.61 -14.14
C LEU A 73 -18.49 -0.46 -13.51
N ARG A 74 -18.91 -0.30 -12.24
CA ARG A 74 -19.77 -1.23 -11.47
C ARG A 74 -19.41 -2.71 -11.64
N SER A 75 -18.12 -3.00 -11.78
CA SER A 75 -17.61 -4.32 -12.14
C SER A 75 -16.75 -4.88 -11.02
N SER A 76 -17.16 -6.02 -10.47
CA SER A 76 -16.38 -6.71 -9.43
C SER A 76 -14.98 -7.09 -9.92
N ARG A 77 -14.79 -7.37 -11.22
CA ARG A 77 -13.46 -7.70 -11.76
C ARG A 77 -12.50 -6.52 -11.69
N VAL A 78 -12.99 -5.33 -11.98
CA VAL A 78 -12.18 -4.10 -11.92
C VAL A 78 -11.80 -3.79 -10.49
N LEU A 79 -12.77 -3.86 -9.56
CA LEU A 79 -12.52 -3.68 -8.13
C LEU A 79 -11.40 -4.61 -7.63
N TRP A 80 -11.56 -5.91 -7.85
CA TRP A 80 -10.56 -6.90 -7.40
C TRP A 80 -9.22 -6.75 -8.11
N GLY A 81 -9.22 -6.40 -9.40
CA GLY A 81 -7.98 -6.12 -10.15
C GLY A 81 -7.21 -4.94 -9.57
N LEU A 82 -7.90 -3.83 -9.24
CA LEU A 82 -7.31 -2.66 -8.59
C LEU A 82 -6.80 -3.00 -7.19
N THR A 83 -7.57 -3.76 -6.39
CA THR A 83 -7.14 -4.20 -5.06
C THR A 83 -5.87 -5.04 -5.12
N VAL A 84 -5.82 -6.05 -6.00
CA VAL A 84 -4.63 -6.92 -6.14
C VAL A 84 -3.42 -6.12 -6.63
N ALA A 85 -3.61 -5.24 -7.62
CA ALA A 85 -2.54 -4.39 -8.13
C ALA A 85 -1.99 -3.47 -7.03
N GLY A 86 -2.86 -2.85 -6.22
CA GLY A 86 -2.47 -2.01 -5.10
C GLY A 86 -1.64 -2.77 -4.07
N TYR A 87 -2.13 -3.94 -3.62
CA TYR A 87 -1.38 -4.80 -2.70
C TYR A 87 -0.03 -5.24 -3.26
N LEU A 88 0.07 -5.58 -4.54
CA LEU A 88 1.34 -5.96 -5.16
C LEU A 88 2.33 -4.79 -5.14
N ILE A 89 1.89 -3.58 -5.49
CA ILE A 89 2.74 -2.39 -5.45
C ILE A 89 3.24 -2.16 -4.02
N ASN A 90 2.33 -2.17 -3.04
CA ASN A 90 2.67 -1.91 -1.64
C ASN A 90 3.62 -2.97 -1.06
N LEU A 91 3.29 -4.25 -1.25
CA LEU A 91 4.05 -5.38 -0.71
C LEU A 91 5.39 -5.62 -1.41
N LEU A 92 5.60 -5.10 -2.63
CA LEU A 92 6.89 -5.17 -3.32
C LEU A 92 7.76 -3.95 -3.06
N ALA A 93 7.16 -2.76 -2.95
CA ALA A 93 7.91 -1.52 -2.72
C ALA A 93 8.65 -1.52 -1.37
N VAL A 94 8.01 -2.02 -0.30
CA VAL A 94 8.63 -2.02 1.04
C VAL A 94 9.85 -2.95 1.13
N PRO A 95 9.80 -4.24 0.71
CA PRO A 95 11.00 -5.08 0.67
C PRO A 95 12.07 -4.56 -0.29
N ALA A 96 11.69 -3.93 -1.40
CA ALA A 96 12.64 -3.34 -2.33
C ALA A 96 13.46 -2.20 -1.71
N LEU A 97 12.98 -1.54 -0.63
CA LEU A 97 13.76 -0.56 0.11
C LEU A 97 15.06 -1.16 0.63
N ALA A 98 15.08 -2.45 1.01
CA ALA A 98 16.30 -3.11 1.47
C ALA A 98 17.43 -3.11 0.41
N LEU A 99 17.07 -2.96 -0.87
CA LEU A 99 17.99 -2.96 -2.01
C LEU A 99 18.27 -1.55 -2.56
N ALA A 100 17.73 -0.49 -1.96
CA ALA A 100 17.76 0.86 -2.54
C ALA A 100 19.18 1.43 -2.68
N GLY A 101 20.04 1.23 -1.68
CA GLY A 101 21.46 1.62 -1.68
C GLY A 101 21.77 3.13 -1.77
N ARG A 102 20.79 3.96 -2.14
CA ARG A 102 20.86 5.43 -2.26
C ARG A 102 19.52 6.07 -1.95
N TRP A 103 19.54 7.31 -1.47
CA TRP A 103 18.34 8.00 -1.00
C TRP A 103 17.34 8.30 -2.12
N GLU A 104 17.78 8.49 -3.37
CA GLU A 104 16.88 8.78 -4.50
C GLU A 104 15.95 7.60 -4.79
N ILE A 105 16.52 6.40 -4.78
CA ILE A 105 15.79 5.15 -5.00
C ILE A 105 14.87 4.88 -3.82
N ALA A 106 15.35 5.11 -2.59
CA ALA A 106 14.54 4.94 -1.39
C ALA A 106 13.33 5.90 -1.37
N LEU A 107 13.54 7.19 -1.72
CA LEU A 107 12.45 8.17 -1.82
C LEU A 107 11.43 7.76 -2.90
N ALA A 108 11.89 7.33 -4.07
CA ALA A 108 11.01 6.85 -5.13
C ALA A 108 10.17 5.64 -4.66
N LEU A 109 10.79 4.69 -3.97
CA LEU A 109 10.10 3.51 -3.43
C LEU A 109 9.08 3.89 -2.35
N PHE A 110 9.39 4.84 -1.45
CA PHE A 110 8.42 5.38 -0.49
C PHE A 110 7.23 6.05 -1.17
N ILE A 111 7.42 6.69 -2.33
CA ILE A 111 6.33 7.28 -3.10
C ILE A 111 5.52 6.18 -3.80
N VAL A 112 6.18 5.22 -4.44
CA VAL A 112 5.53 4.10 -5.16
C VAL A 112 4.67 3.26 -4.21
N GLU A 113 5.15 2.97 -3.00
CA GLU A 113 4.40 2.29 -1.95
C GLU A 113 3.01 2.89 -1.73
N ARG A 114 2.89 4.23 -1.84
CA ARG A 114 1.65 4.98 -1.61
C ARG A 114 0.65 4.85 -2.75
N LEU A 115 1.15 4.68 -3.97
CA LEU A 115 0.30 4.44 -5.14
C LEU A 115 -0.39 3.07 -5.05
N GLY A 116 0.12 2.17 -4.21
CA GLY A 116 -0.52 0.88 -3.94
C GLY A 116 -1.62 0.90 -2.88
N LYS A 117 -1.80 2.02 -2.15
CA LYS A 117 -2.71 2.12 -1.00
C LYS A 117 -4.04 2.79 -1.35
#